data_AF-A0A1E5QZU2-F1
#
_entry.id   AF-A0A1E5QZU2-F1
#
_cell.length_a   1.000
_cell.length_b   1.000
_cell.length_c   1.000
_cell.angle_alpha   90.00
_cell.angle_beta   90.00
_cell.angle_gamma   90.00
#
_symmetry.space_group_name_H-M   'P 1'
#
loop_
_entity.id
_entity.type
_entity.pdbx_description
1 polymer ?
#
loop_
_entity_poly.entity_id
_entity_poly.type
_entity_poly.pdbx_seq_one_letter_code
_entity_poly.pdbx_strand_id
1 'polypeptide(L)' 'MNNIELEWQHLKRDQLAGQMFETEKELACHVIWGLEHRGEKGQYSVDFVNVRPHLHSFT' A
#
# COMPACT_ATOMS: atom_id res chain seq x y z
N MET A 1 -10.36 -0.05 -17.74
CA MET A 1 -9.15 -0.06 -16.88
C MET A 1 -9.63 -0.03 -15.45
N ASN A 2 -9.03 -0.81 -14.56
CA ASN A 2 -9.50 -0.92 -13.17
C ASN A 2 -8.98 0.30 -12.38
N ASN A 3 -9.84 0.98 -11.60
CA ASN A 3 -9.47 2.20 -10.86
C ASN A 3 -8.25 1.97 -9.95
N ILE A 4 -8.10 0.76 -9.41
CA ILE A 4 -6.94 0.41 -8.57
C ILE A 4 -5.61 0.48 -9.31
N GLU A 5 -5.58 0.20 -10.62
CA GLU A 5 -4.35 0.24 -11.43
C GLU A 5 -3.82 1.67 -11.55
N LEU A 6 -4.73 2.63 -11.63
CA LEU A 6 -4.43 4.07 -11.66
C LEU A 6 -3.81 4.51 -10.33
N GLU A 7 -4.39 4.07 -9.21
CA GLU A 7 -3.84 4.31 -7.86
C GLU A 7 -2.42 3.74 -7.70
N TRP A 8 -2.17 2.54 -8.22
CA TRP A 8 -0.83 1.95 -8.22
C TRP A 8 0.17 2.72 -9.09
N GLN A 9 -0.26 3.28 -10.22
CA GLN A 9 0.61 4.12 -11.04
C GLN A 9 0.97 5.42 -10.34
N HIS A 10 0.03 6.03 -9.61
CA HIS A 10 0.31 7.19 -8.78
C HIS A 10 1.29 6.86 -7.66
N LEU A 11 1.05 5.76 -6.91
CA LEU A 11 1.94 5.34 -5.83
C LEU A 11 3.40 5.16 -6.30
N LYS A 12 3.57 4.43 -7.41
CA LYS A 12 4.90 4.16 -7.97
C LYS A 12 5.61 5.42 -8.44
N ARG A 13 4.89 6.36 -9.04
CA ARG A 13 5.46 7.58 -9.61
C ARG A 13 5.79 8.62 -8.54
N ASP A 14 4.88 8.78 -7.58
CA ASP A 14 4.92 9.93 -6.67
C ASP A 14 5.63 9.58 -5.35
N GLN A 15 5.60 8.31 -4.92
CA GLN A 15 6.19 7.89 -3.64
C GLN A 15 7.40 6.95 -3.78
N LEU A 16 7.45 6.11 -4.80
CA LEU A 16 8.51 5.08 -4.93
C LEU A 16 9.54 5.36 -6.02
N ALA A 17 9.29 6.36 -6.87
CA ALA A 17 10.15 6.63 -8.01
C ALA A 17 11.56 7.04 -7.57
N GLY A 18 12.57 6.47 -8.24
CA GLY A 18 13.98 6.75 -7.95
C GLY A 18 14.53 6.07 -6.68
N GLN A 19 13.72 5.29 -5.96
CA GLN A 19 14.19 4.49 -4.83
C GLN A 19 14.66 3.12 -5.31
N MET A 20 15.77 2.66 -4.75
CA MET A 20 16.21 1.27 -4.86
C MET A 20 15.91 0.58 -3.54
N PHE A 21 15.49 -0.68 -3.60
CA PHE A 21 15.19 -1.50 -2.43
C PHE A 21 16.10 -2.72 -2.44
N GLU A 22 16.78 -2.97 -1.33
CA GLU A 22 17.66 -4.12 -1.15
C GLU A 22 16.86 -5.40 -0.85
N THR A 23 15.66 -5.24 -0.25
CA THR A 23 14.82 -6.37 0.15
C THR A 23 13.34 -6.14 -0.13
N GLU A 24 12.59 -7.25 -0.24
CA GLU A 24 11.13 -7.20 -0.33
C GLU A 24 10.50 -6.57 0.91
N LYS A 25 11.06 -6.83 2.10
CA LYS A 25 10.59 -6.23 3.35
C LYS A 25 10.72 -4.70 3.33
N GLU A 26 11.84 -4.20 2.83
CA GLU A 26 12.06 -2.76 2.66
C GLU A 26 11.05 -2.16 1.67
N LEU A 27 10.87 -2.78 0.49
CA LEU A 27 9.84 -2.36 -0.46
C LEU A 27 8.45 -2.32 0.20
N ALA A 28 8.08 -3.34 0.97
CA ALA A 28 6.79 -3.38 1.66
C ALA A 28 6.62 -2.22 2.65
N CYS A 29 7.66 -1.90 3.44
CA CYS A 29 7.64 -0.72 4.32
C CYS A 29 7.43 0.57 3.53
N HIS A 30 8.15 0.76 2.42
CA HIS A 30 8.03 1.95 1.58
C HIS A 30 6.66 2.07 0.90
N VAL A 31 6.04 0.95 0.52
CA VAL A 31 4.66 0.93 0.02
C VAL A 31 3.69 1.40 1.10
N ILE A 32 3.82 0.92 2.35
CA ILE A 32 2.96 1.31 3.47
C ILE A 32 3.10 2.80 3.74
N TRP A 33 4.32 3.31 3.88
CA TRP A 33 4.57 4.74 4.08
C TRP A 33 4.04 5.60 2.93
N GLY A 34 4.19 5.13 1.69
CA GLY A 34 3.64 5.82 0.54
C GLY A 34 2.11 5.94 0.59
N LEU A 35 1.42 4.90 1.07
CA LEU A 35 -0.03 4.92 1.25
C LEU A 35 -0.44 5.84 2.40
N GLU A 36 0.23 5.76 3.56
CA GLU A 36 0.00 6.63 4.71
C GLU A 36 0.17 8.11 4.34
N HIS A 37 1.26 8.46 3.66
CA HIS A 37 1.53 9.82 3.20
C HIS A 37 0.45 10.34 2.23
N ARG A 38 -0.06 9.48 1.35
CA ARG A 38 -1.19 9.83 0.47
C ARG A 38 -2.47 10.06 1.27
N GLY A 39 -2.73 9.24 2.29
CA GLY A 39 -3.86 9.41 3.21
C GLY A 39 -3.81 10.75 3.93
N GLU A 40 -2.66 11.10 4.51
CA GLU A 40 -2.44 12.39 5.17
C GLU A 40 -2.73 13.56 4.24
N LYS A 41 -2.17 13.52 3.02
CA LYS A 41 -2.38 14.56 2.01
C LYS A 41 -3.83 14.63 1.53
N GLY A 42 -4.52 13.49 1.47
CA GLY A 42 -5.90 13.36 1.03
C GLY A 42 -6.95 13.52 2.14
N GLN A 43 -6.52 13.73 3.39
CA GLN A 43 -7.39 13.81 4.58
C GLN A 43 -8.23 12.54 4.81
N TYR A 44 -7.65 11.36 4.57
CA TYR A 44 -8.26 10.07 4.89
C TYR A 44 -7.26 9.13 5.60
N SER A 45 -7.77 8.23 6.44
CA SER A 45 -6.96 7.20 7.09
C SER A 45 -6.75 6.00 6.17
N VAL A 46 -5.62 5.31 6.33
CA VAL A 46 -5.32 4.05 5.66
C VAL A 46 -5.29 2.96 6.73
N ASP A 47 -6.03 1.88 6.48
CA ASP A 47 -6.12 0.75 7.39
C ASP A 47 -5.74 -0.54 6.66
N PHE A 48 -5.08 -1.46 7.37
CA PHE A 48 -4.85 -2.81 6.87
C PHE A 48 -6.15 -3.61 6.90
N VAL A 49 -6.62 -4.03 5.73
CA VAL A 49 -7.80 -4.89 5.63
C VAL A 49 -7.36 -6.35 5.69
N ASN A 50 -7.84 -7.09 6.69
CA ASN A 50 -7.72 -8.54 6.69
C ASN A 50 -8.69 -9.13 5.65
N VAL A 51 -8.16 -9.51 4.48
CA VAL A 51 -8.92 -10.10 3.37
C VAL A 51 -9.36 -11.56 3.61
N ARG A 52 -9.01 -12.17 4.76
CA ARG A 52 -9.41 -13.53 5.15
C ARG A 52 -9.95 -13.59 6.59
N PRO A 53 -11.07 -12.94 6.90
CA PRO A 53 -11.59 -12.87 8.26
C PRO A 53 -12.11 -14.22 8.81
N HIS A 54 -12.39 -15.22 7.97
CA HIS A 54 -13.11 -16.45 8.37
C HIS A 54 -12.30 -17.75 8.32
N LEU A 55 -11.00 -17.71 8.02
CA LEU A 55 -10.18 -18.93 7.88
C LEU A 55 -9.59 -19.48 9.20
N HIS A 56 -9.93 -18.90 10.35
CA HIS A 56 -9.53 -19.37 11.68
C HIS A 56 -10.69 -19.93 12.53
N SER A 57 -11.79 -20.33 11.90
CA SER A 57 -12.91 -21.00 12.59
C SER A 57 -13.08 -22.43 12.10
N PHE A 58 -12.05 -23.26 12.27
CA PHE A 58 -12.22 -24.70 12.37
C PHE A 58 -11.48 -25.15 13.62
N THR A 59 -12.26 -25.65 14.58
CA THR A 59 -11.87 -26.39 15.79
C THR A 59 -10.90 -27.51 15.50
#